data_AF-A0A497CQ81-F1
#
_entry.id   AF-A0A497CQ81-F1
#
_cell.length_a   1.000
_cell.length_b   1.000
_cell.length_c   1.000
_cell.angle_alpha   90.00
_cell.angle_beta   90.00
_cell.angle_gamma   90.00
#
_symmetry.space_group_name_H-M   'P 1'
#
loop_
_entity.id
_entity.type
_entity.pdbx_description
1 polymer ?
#
loop_
_entity_poly.entity_id
_entity_poly.type
_entity_poly.pdbx_seq_one_letter_code
_entity_poly.pdbx_strand_id
1 'polypeptide(L)'
;MVEYLLGRIASLKNETGSDRTLFAACPNAKAVIRAAIRSAKRCNAPIKFAATLNQVDTNRGYTGLNQKEFVKLIKQKARTVHYTDPIMIAIDHGGPWLKDTHKTADLPYEEIREIAQEQFLFNF
;
A
#
# COMPACT_ATOMS: atom_id res chain seq x y z
N MET A 1 -13.34 -8.86 -1.36
CA MET A 1 -12.48 -8.38 -0.25
C MET A 1 -12.95 -7.05 0.31
N VAL A 2 -13.09 -6.01 -0.52
CA VAL A 2 -13.56 -4.67 -0.07
C VAL A 2 -14.95 -4.75 0.56
N GLU A 3 -15.93 -5.35 -0.12
CA GLU A 3 -17.28 -5.57 0.42
C GLU A 3 -17.28 -6.31 1.76
N TYR A 4 -16.42 -7.33 1.89
CA TYR A 4 -16.27 -8.06 3.15
C TYR A 4 -15.77 -7.14 4.28
N LEU A 5 -14.76 -6.31 4.03
CA LEU A 5 -14.24 -5.37 5.02
C LEU A 5 -15.28 -4.33 5.42
N LEU A 6 -16.00 -3.76 4.45
CA LEU A 6 -17.08 -2.81 4.71
C LEU A 6 -18.20 -3.45 5.54
N GLY A 7 -18.62 -4.66 5.18
CA GLY A 7 -19.61 -5.42 5.95
C GLY A 7 -19.15 -5.75 7.37
N ARG A 8 -17.88 -6.13 7.56
CA ARG A 8 -17.31 -6.36 8.90
C ARG A 8 -17.23 -5.09 9.73
N ILE A 9 -16.86 -3.95 9.13
CA ILE A 9 -16.86 -2.64 9.82
C ILE A 9 -18.28 -2.28 10.26
N ALA A 10 -19.28 -2.45 9.39
CA ALA A 10 -20.68 -2.18 9.71
C ALA A 10 -21.20 -3.09 10.85
N SER A 11 -20.90 -4.39 10.80
CA SER A 11 -21.23 -5.34 11.88
C SER A 11 -20.63 -4.91 13.22
N LEU A 12 -19.33 -4.59 13.25
CA LEU A 12 -18.64 -4.16 14.46
C LEU A 12 -19.17 -2.84 15.01
N LYS A 13 -19.60 -1.92 14.14
CA LYS A 13 -20.27 -0.68 14.56
C LYS A 13 -21.59 -0.99 15.27
N ASN A 14 -22.41 -1.88 14.73
CA ASN A 14 -23.67 -2.28 15.35
C ASN A 14 -23.46 -3.00 16.70
N GLU A 15 -22.41 -3.81 16.80
CA GLU A 15 -22.07 -4.56 18.03
C GLU A 15 -21.48 -3.68 19.13
N THR A 16 -20.69 -2.67 18.78
CA THR A 16 -19.88 -1.88 19.74
C THR A 16 -20.29 -0.42 19.88
N GLY A 17 -21.22 0.06 19.04
CA GLY A 17 -21.64 1.46 18.95
C GLY A 17 -20.56 2.42 18.43
N SER A 18 -19.38 1.92 18.04
CA SER A 18 -18.22 2.73 17.71
C SER A 18 -17.84 2.62 16.23
N ASP A 19 -17.62 3.76 15.58
CA ASP A 19 -17.09 3.81 14.22
C ASP A 19 -15.68 3.21 14.14
N ARG A 20 -15.36 2.62 12.98
CA ARG A 20 -14.05 2.03 12.70
C ARG A 20 -13.49 2.60 11.41
N THR A 21 -12.18 2.79 11.39
CA THR A 21 -11.42 3.17 10.20
C THR A 21 -10.38 2.09 9.91
N LEU A 22 -9.97 2.01 8.63
CA LEU A 22 -8.85 1.18 8.23
C LEU A 22 -7.59 2.05 8.13
N PHE A 23 -6.56 1.69 8.88
CA PHE A 23 -5.28 2.39 8.81
C PHE A 23 -4.51 2.00 7.55
N ALA A 24 -4.09 3.01 6.78
CA ALA A 24 -3.21 2.87 5.63
C ALA A 24 -1.82 3.43 5.95
N ALA A 25 -0.81 2.57 5.91
CA ALA A 25 0.58 2.94 6.17
C ALA A 25 1.33 3.21 4.86
N CYS A 26 1.97 4.37 4.74
CA CYS A 26 2.89 4.66 3.64
C CYS A 26 4.25 4.01 3.93
N PRO A 27 4.77 3.12 3.07
CA PRO A 27 5.98 2.33 3.31
C PRO A 27 7.26 3.11 2.96
N ASN A 28 7.45 4.29 3.53
CA ASN A 28 8.60 5.16 3.24
C ASN A 28 9.97 4.57 3.64
N ALA A 29 10.00 3.55 4.50
CA ALA A 29 11.22 2.87 4.92
C ALA A 29 10.93 1.43 5.39
N LYS A 30 11.96 0.57 5.31
CA LYS A 30 11.90 -0.81 5.81
C LYS A 30 11.54 -0.89 7.31
N ALA A 31 11.95 0.12 8.08
CA ALA A 31 11.60 0.24 9.50
C ALA A 31 10.09 0.51 9.69
N VAL A 32 9.49 1.36 8.86
CA VAL A 32 8.05 1.69 8.91
C VAL A 32 7.20 0.48 8.53
N ILE A 33 7.60 -0.31 7.53
CA ILE A 33 6.91 -1.57 7.20
C ILE A 33 6.85 -2.49 8.44
N ARG A 34 7.98 -2.65 9.14
CA ARG A 34 8.04 -3.48 10.35
C ARG A 34 7.19 -2.91 11.48
N ALA A 35 7.25 -1.60 11.71
CA ALA A 35 6.48 -0.93 12.74
C ALA A 35 4.97 -1.05 12.48
N ALA A 36 4.53 -0.84 11.25
CA ALA A 36 3.13 -0.96 10.85
C ALA A 36 2.57 -2.36 11.12
N ILE A 37 3.28 -3.42 10.71
CA ILE A 37 2.85 -4.81 10.97
C ILE A 37 2.78 -5.10 12.48
N ARG A 38 3.79 -4.66 13.25
CA ARG A 38 3.77 -4.84 14.72
C ARG A 38 2.61 -4.11 15.36
N SER A 39 2.27 -2.91 14.90
CA SER A 39 1.14 -2.13 15.42
C SER A 39 -0.19 -2.78 15.06
N ALA A 40 -0.37 -3.21 13.81
CA ALA A 40 -1.56 -3.94 13.37
C ALA A 40 -1.79 -5.20 14.20
N LYS A 41 -0.74 -5.98 14.46
CA LYS A 41 -0.78 -7.14 15.35
C LYS A 41 -1.24 -6.78 16.77
N ARG A 42 -0.67 -5.74 17.38
CA ARG A 42 -1.07 -5.31 18.75
C ARG A 42 -2.53 -4.87 18.81
N CYS A 43 -3.07 -4.37 17.71
CA CYS A 43 -4.45 -3.90 17.62
C CYS A 43 -5.44 -4.98 17.14
N ASN A 44 -5.00 -6.22 16.89
CA ASN A 44 -5.82 -7.27 16.25
C ASN A 44 -6.56 -6.75 15.01
N ALA A 45 -5.84 -6.01 14.16
CA ALA A 45 -6.40 -5.28 13.04
C ALA A 45 -5.71 -5.68 11.72
N PRO A 46 -6.43 -5.65 10.59
CA PRO A 46 -5.81 -5.72 9.27
C PRO A 46 -4.95 -4.48 9.01
N ILE A 47 -4.02 -4.57 8.05
CA ILE A 47 -3.18 -3.44 7.64
C ILE A 47 -3.25 -3.22 6.13
N LYS A 48 -3.38 -1.95 5.71
CA LYS A 48 -3.19 -1.54 4.32
C LYS A 48 -1.84 -0.85 4.18
N PHE A 49 -1.06 -1.24 3.18
CA PHE A 49 0.08 -0.47 2.71
C PHE A 49 -0.29 0.26 1.43
N ALA A 50 -0.10 1.58 1.42
CA ALA A 50 -0.33 2.43 0.25
C ALA A 50 1.03 3.00 -0.18
N ALA A 51 1.56 2.52 -1.31
CA ALA A 51 2.87 2.91 -1.81
C ALA A 51 2.72 3.85 -3.02
N THR A 52 3.42 4.98 -3.00
CA THR A 52 3.56 5.84 -4.18
C THR A 52 4.60 5.25 -5.14
N LEU A 53 4.58 5.65 -6.41
CA LEU A 53 5.63 5.26 -7.37
C LEU A 53 6.97 5.97 -7.13
N ASN A 54 6.98 7.07 -6.37
CA ASN A 54 8.23 7.63 -5.87
C ASN A 54 8.89 6.66 -4.86
N GLN A 55 8.07 5.96 -4.06
CA GLN A 55 8.54 5.01 -3.04
C GLN A 55 8.96 3.68 -3.64
N VAL A 56 8.04 3.02 -4.33
CA VAL A 56 8.16 1.64 -4.81
C VAL A 56 7.79 1.62 -6.28
N ASP A 57 8.76 1.31 -7.14
CA ASP A 57 8.54 1.27 -8.59
C ASP A 57 9.50 0.28 -9.28
N THR A 58 9.31 0.05 -10.58
CA THR A 58 10.18 -0.80 -11.41
C THR A 58 11.65 -0.36 -11.35
N ASN A 59 11.89 0.95 -11.29
CA ASN A 59 13.21 1.56 -11.09
C ASN A 59 13.65 1.61 -9.62
N ARG A 60 12.93 0.92 -8.72
CA ARG A 60 13.12 0.80 -7.27
C ARG A 60 12.73 2.01 -6.42
N GLY A 61 12.38 3.14 -7.03
CA GLY A 61 12.07 4.38 -6.32
C GLY A 61 13.17 4.79 -5.33
N TYR A 62 12.83 5.66 -4.37
CA TYR A 62 13.80 6.05 -3.33
C TYR A 62 13.94 5.00 -2.21
N THR A 63 13.00 4.05 -2.09
CA THR A 63 13.10 3.01 -1.05
C THR A 63 14.06 1.89 -1.44
N GLY A 64 14.49 1.85 -2.70
CA GLY A 64 15.35 0.80 -3.25
C GLY A 64 14.61 -0.52 -3.50
N LEU A 65 13.27 -0.50 -3.54
CA LEU A 65 12.41 -1.66 -3.69
C LEU A 65 11.54 -1.55 -4.94
N ASN A 66 11.51 -2.60 -5.76
CA ASN A 66 10.39 -2.82 -6.65
C ASN A 66 9.22 -3.49 -5.92
N GLN A 67 8.09 -3.64 -6.60
CA GLN A 67 6.84 -4.15 -6.04
C GLN A 67 6.97 -5.60 -5.56
N LYS A 68 7.66 -6.46 -6.33
CA LYS A 68 7.90 -7.87 -5.94
C LYS A 68 8.74 -7.94 -4.66
N GLU A 69 9.78 -7.12 -4.56
CA GLU A 69 10.64 -7.03 -3.38
C GLU A 69 9.91 -6.44 -2.18
N PHE A 70 9.06 -5.43 -2.42
CA PHE A 70 8.22 -4.82 -1.40
C PHE A 70 7.23 -5.85 -0.81
N VAL A 71 6.50 -6.58 -1.66
CA VAL A 71 5.60 -7.66 -1.23
C VAL A 71 6.37 -8.76 -0.50
N LYS A 72 7.54 -9.16 -1.00
CA LYS A 72 8.39 -10.18 -0.36
C LYS A 72 8.85 -9.72 1.02
N LEU A 73 9.27 -8.46 1.15
CA LEU A 73 9.68 -7.87 2.43
C LEU A 73 8.53 -7.85 3.43
N ILE A 74 7.32 -7.42 3.02
CA ILE A 74 6.12 -7.45 3.85
C ILE A 74 5.85 -8.88 4.35
N LYS A 75 5.82 -9.86 3.44
CA LYS A 75 5.58 -11.28 3.79
C LYS A 75 6.63 -11.80 4.77
N GLN A 76 7.91 -11.47 4.56
CA GLN A 76 8.98 -11.87 5.48
C GLN A 76 8.78 -11.24 6.87
N LYS A 77 8.44 -9.95 6.94
CA LYS A 77 8.23 -9.26 8.23
C LYS A 77 7.00 -9.79 8.95
N ALA A 78 5.90 -10.03 8.25
CA ALA A 78 4.69 -10.63 8.80
C ALA A 78 4.98 -12.00 9.43
N ARG A 79 5.70 -12.88 8.72
CA ARG A 79 6.14 -14.19 9.23
C ARG A 79 7.01 -14.05 10.48
N THR A 80 7.97 -13.12 10.48
CA THR A 80 8.91 -12.91 11.60
C THR A 80 8.20 -12.53 12.89
N VAL A 81 7.05 -11.85 12.81
CA VAL A 81 6.27 -11.45 13.98
C VAL A 81 5.01 -12.29 14.18
N HIS A 82 4.83 -13.39 13.44
CA HIS A 82 3.64 -14.23 13.45
C HIS A 82 2.34 -13.41 13.32
N TYR A 83 2.29 -12.53 12.32
CA TYR A 83 1.10 -11.78 11.97
C TYR A 83 0.37 -12.50 10.84
N THR A 84 -0.88 -12.87 11.08
CA THR A 84 -1.70 -13.72 10.21
C THR A 84 -2.95 -13.02 9.68
N ASP A 85 -3.23 -11.79 10.14
CA ASP A 85 -4.37 -11.02 9.68
C ASP A 85 -4.16 -10.48 8.25
N PRO A 86 -5.24 -10.05 7.57
CA PRO A 86 -5.14 -9.56 6.19
C PRO A 86 -4.19 -8.38 6.02
N ILE A 87 -3.31 -8.51 5.02
CA ILE A 87 -2.45 -7.43 4.52
C ILE A 87 -2.96 -7.03 3.14
N MET A 88 -3.35 -5.77 3.00
CA MET A 88 -3.69 -5.16 1.72
C MET A 88 -2.51 -4.35 1.22
N ILE A 89 -2.24 -4.45 -0.08
CA ILE A 89 -1.20 -3.68 -0.76
C ILE A 89 -1.90 -2.90 -1.87
N ALA A 90 -1.67 -1.59 -1.93
CA ALA A 90 -2.31 -0.69 -2.86
C ALA A 90 -1.31 0.35 -3.38
N ILE A 91 -1.61 0.86 -4.57
CA ILE A 91 -0.97 2.08 -5.10
C ILE A 91 -1.60 3.28 -4.39
N ASP A 92 -0.76 4.23 -4.00
CA ASP A 92 -1.18 5.54 -3.56
C ASP A 92 -1.15 6.54 -4.73
N HIS A 93 -2.11 7.46 -4.76
CA HIS A 93 -2.28 8.48 -5.80
C HIS A 93 -2.41 7.95 -7.25
N GLY A 94 -2.95 6.75 -7.49
CA GLY A 94 -3.11 6.19 -8.85
C GLY A 94 -3.76 7.15 -9.87
N GLY A 95 -3.31 7.11 -11.12
CA GLY A 95 -3.65 8.07 -12.17
C GLY A 95 -2.43 8.53 -12.98
N PRO A 96 -2.55 9.58 -13.80
CA PRO A 96 -1.41 10.20 -14.48
C PRO A 96 -0.60 11.14 -13.56
N TRP A 97 0.65 11.48 -13.90
CA TRP A 97 1.58 12.33 -13.13
C TRP A 97 1.95 11.80 -11.72
N LEU A 98 2.17 10.49 -11.62
CA LEU A 98 2.44 9.77 -10.36
C LEU A 98 3.79 10.04 -9.70
N LYS A 99 4.73 10.60 -10.45
CA LYS A 99 6.06 10.93 -9.96
C LYS A 99 6.29 12.42 -10.03
N ASP A 100 7.10 12.92 -9.12
CA ASP A 100 7.48 14.33 -9.10
C ASP A 100 8.20 14.69 -10.41
N THR A 101 8.96 13.75 -10.96
CA THR A 101 9.66 13.88 -12.24
C THR A 101 8.71 14.11 -13.41
N HIS A 102 7.53 13.50 -13.43
CA HIS A 102 6.55 13.68 -14.51
C HIS A 102 5.98 15.09 -14.50
N LYS A 103 5.77 15.66 -13.30
CA LYS A 103 5.28 17.04 -13.14
C LYS A 103 6.36 18.04 -13.54
N THR A 104 7.60 17.83 -13.13
CA THR A 104 8.70 18.75 -13.49
C THR A 104 9.06 18.71 -14.96
N ALA A 105 8.88 17.56 -15.63
CA ALA A 105 9.15 17.40 -17.05
C ALA A 105 8.00 17.86 -17.95
N ASP A 106 6.87 18.29 -17.37
CA ASP A 106 5.65 18.74 -18.08
C ASP A 106 5.25 17.80 -19.23
N LEU A 107 5.31 16.49 -18.97
CA LEU A 107 5.10 15.50 -20.03
C LEU A 107 3.63 15.55 -20.51
N PRO A 108 3.38 15.34 -21.81
CA PRO A 108 2.04 15.27 -22.36
C PRO A 108 1.20 14.17 -21.72
N TYR A 109 -0.11 14.40 -21.65
CA TYR A 109 -1.06 13.45 -21.05
C TYR A 109 -0.96 12.04 -21.65
N GLU A 110 -0.83 11.91 -22.97
CA GLU A 110 -0.78 10.59 -23.63
C GLU A 110 0.45 9.78 -23.23
N GLU A 111 1.61 10.41 -23.17
CA GLU A 111 2.86 9.75 -22.74
C GLU A 111 2.74 9.29 -21.29
N ILE A 112 2.20 10.13 -20.41
CA ILE A 112 1.99 9.78 -19.01
C ILE A 112 0.93 8.70 -18.83
N ARG A 113 -0.14 8.71 -19.65
CA ARG A 113 -1.19 7.69 -19.62
C ARG A 113 -0.60 6.32 -19.93
N GLU A 114 0.28 6.23 -20.92
CA GLU A 114 0.99 4.98 -21.27
C GLU A 114 1.88 4.50 -20.14
N ILE A 115 2.73 5.39 -19.58
CA ILE A 115 3.57 5.09 -18.43
C ILE A 115 2.73 4.60 -17.24
N ALA A 116 1.62 5.26 -16.93
CA ALA A 116 0.73 4.88 -15.83
C ALA A 116 0.05 3.51 -16.07
N GLN A 117 -0.31 3.19 -17.32
CA GLN A 117 -0.90 1.90 -17.68
C GLN A 117 0.11 0.76 -17.52
N GLU A 118 1.34 0.91 -18.01
CA GLU A 118 2.41 -0.07 -17.79
C GLU A 118 2.68 -0.26 -16.31
N GLN A 119 2.73 0.84 -15.55
CA GLN A 119 2.93 0.81 -14.11
C GLN A 119 1.76 0.20 -13.34
N PHE A 120 0.56 0.12 -13.90
CA PHE A 120 -0.56 -0.62 -13.28
C PHE A 120 -0.53 -2.10 -13.64
N LEU A 121 -0.20 -2.43 -14.90
CA LEU A 121 -0.27 -3.79 -15.44
C LEU A 121 0.89 -4.69 -15.01
N PHE A 122 2.09 -4.13 -14.79
CA PHE A 122 3.29 -4.93 -14.49
C PHE A 122 3.60 -5.07 -12.99
N ASN A 123 2.81 -4.45 -12.11
CA ASN A 123 3.22 -4.16 -10.74
C ASN A 123 2.41 -4.85 -9.63
N PHE A 124 1.42 -5.69 -9.97
CA PHE A 124 0.67 -6.51 -9.01
C PHE A 124 0.38 -7.92 -9.55
#